data_AF-A0A357G008-F1
#
_entry.id   AF-A0A357G008-F1
#
_cell.length_a   1.000
_cell.length_b   1.000
_cell.length_c   1.000
_cell.angle_alpha   90.00
_cell.angle_beta   90.00
_cell.angle_gamma   90.00
#
_symmetry.space_group_name_H-M   'P 1'
#
loop_
_entity.id
_entity.type
_entity.pdbx_description
1 polymer ?
#
loop_
_entity_poly.entity_id
_entity_poly.type
_entity_poly.pdbx_seq_one_letter_code
_entity_poly.pdbx_strand_id
1 'polypeptide(L)'
;MKIALNIGSDYRRSSPLYKALSSAHDEPLTKGVLIMGIGRYIGIAGFCAVVFLSPAQGFAQAKCKAVATIYEQDICETDIRPSKALEKNIREYAEQAGQKPEKAIDDFKMSSLFGLLWEKALVHKYGPEAIQPSEDEVESYLDSFHEAIEHQNGMNVEMSALIAGLLEKNKYADSEKQKLDAVMAQSQKSITMYNMREALPEESMKQMEEGERKMAEAMVKSWKIKKTLFKEYGGRVVSQQAGLEPLDAFQTFLKEIESAGTVTVHDEAYKDVMKTMDSYINKEHEYLPEGSEMIETYFDTPSWVYDKDAAEKAFEKQKEAIKAIPAAEPAAEAGEKKE
;
A
#
# COMPACT_ATOMS: atom_id res chain seq x y z
N MET A 1 11.55 16.57 -21.58
CA MET A 1 10.96 16.87 -20.26
C MET A 1 9.77 15.92 -20.08
N LYS A 2 10.01 14.77 -19.45
CA LYS A 2 9.06 13.66 -19.30
C LYS A 2 9.00 13.32 -17.81
N ILE A 3 8.01 13.84 -17.11
CA ILE A 3 7.53 13.28 -15.85
C ILE A 3 6.01 13.27 -15.98
N ALA A 4 5.49 12.14 -16.42
CA ALA A 4 4.11 11.76 -16.18
C ALA A 4 4.22 10.64 -15.16
N LEU A 5 3.56 10.79 -14.01
CA LEU A 5 3.23 9.69 -13.10
C LEU A 5 2.30 8.74 -13.86
N ASN A 6 2.88 7.94 -14.76
CA ASN A 6 2.25 6.81 -15.40
C ASN A 6 2.68 5.58 -14.62
N ILE A 7 2.07 5.40 -13.44
CA ILE A 7 2.26 4.21 -12.63
C ILE A 7 1.54 3.06 -13.35
N GLY A 8 2.29 2.34 -14.18
CA GLY A 8 1.98 0.98 -14.66
C GLY A 8 0.69 0.78 -15.46
N SER A 9 0.66 1.19 -16.73
CA SER A 9 -0.32 0.68 -17.71
C SER A 9 0.17 -0.55 -18.47
N ASP A 10 1.49 -0.75 -18.63
CA ASP A 10 2.04 -1.77 -19.54
C ASP A 10 2.37 -3.12 -18.89
N TYR A 11 2.34 -3.22 -17.56
CA TYR A 11 2.53 -4.50 -16.85
C TYR A 11 1.25 -5.38 -16.82
N ARG A 12 0.13 -4.90 -17.37
CA ARG A 12 -1.21 -5.52 -17.20
C ARG A 12 -1.58 -6.61 -18.20
N ARG A 13 -0.77 -6.88 -19.23
CA ARG A 13 -1.25 -7.68 -20.40
C ARG A 13 -0.69 -9.10 -20.59
N SER A 14 0.24 -9.58 -19.76
CA SER A 14 0.89 -10.88 -20.00
C SER A 14 0.59 -12.00 -18.98
N SER A 15 -0.21 -11.75 -17.92
CA SER A 15 -0.52 -12.79 -16.93
C SER A 15 -1.68 -13.71 -17.37
N PRO A 16 -1.48 -15.04 -17.46
CA PRO A 16 -2.55 -16.01 -17.76
C PRO A 16 -3.71 -15.97 -16.75
N LEU A 17 -3.47 -15.53 -15.52
CA LEU A 17 -4.49 -15.34 -14.47
C LEU A 17 -5.48 -14.21 -14.79
N TYR A 18 -5.06 -13.19 -15.58
CA TYR A 18 -5.95 -12.10 -15.97
C TYR A 18 -7.03 -12.54 -16.97
N LYS A 19 -6.70 -13.51 -17.85
CA LYS A 19 -7.65 -14.07 -18.82
C LYS A 19 -8.70 -14.99 -18.19
N ALA A 20 -8.39 -15.60 -17.04
CA ALA A 20 -9.31 -16.50 -16.34
C ALA A 20 -10.35 -15.75 -15.49
N LEU A 21 -10.08 -14.49 -15.11
CA LEU A 21 -10.93 -13.71 -14.21
C LEU A 21 -11.92 -12.80 -14.95
N SER A 22 -11.77 -12.55 -16.25
CA SER A 22 -12.74 -11.78 -17.04
C SER A 22 -14.00 -12.58 -17.42
N SER A 23 -14.03 -13.90 -17.17
CA SER A 23 -15.13 -14.80 -17.53
C SER A 23 -16.07 -15.17 -16.39
N ALA A 24 -15.87 -14.64 -15.19
CA ALA A 24 -16.65 -14.99 -13.99
C ALA A 24 -17.33 -13.75 -13.38
N HIS A 25 -18.25 -13.15 -14.13
CA HIS A 25 -19.09 -12.05 -13.67
C HIS A 25 -20.55 -12.41 -13.89
N ASP A 26 -21.18 -13.03 -12.89
CA ASP A 26 -22.65 -13.10 -12.73
C ASP A 26 -22.98 -13.73 -11.36
N GLU A 27 -22.83 -13.00 -10.24
CA GLU A 27 -23.65 -13.21 -9.02
C GLU A 27 -23.62 -11.95 -8.11
N PRO A 28 -24.74 -11.62 -7.42
CA PRO A 28 -24.86 -10.40 -6.61
C PRO A 28 -24.35 -10.60 -5.17
N LEU A 29 -23.43 -9.72 -4.74
CA LEU A 29 -22.92 -9.65 -3.37
C LEU A 29 -23.97 -9.08 -2.42
N THR A 30 -24.56 -9.93 -1.58
CA THR A 30 -25.37 -9.53 -0.44
C THR A 30 -24.68 -9.92 0.86
N LYS A 31 -24.44 -8.92 1.72
CA LYS A 31 -23.97 -9.00 3.11
C LYS A 31 -22.51 -9.43 3.33
N GLY A 32 -21.69 -8.48 3.78
CA GLY A 32 -20.38 -8.75 4.36
C GLY A 32 -19.47 -7.52 4.28
N VAL A 33 -19.14 -6.98 5.45
CA VAL A 33 -18.03 -6.05 5.78
C VAL A 33 -17.27 -5.47 4.58
N LEU A 34 -17.46 -4.18 4.35
CA LEU A 34 -16.78 -3.39 3.34
C LEU A 34 -15.30 -3.18 3.74
N ILE A 35 -14.44 -4.18 3.52
CA ILE A 35 -12.98 -3.99 3.48
C ILE A 35 -12.56 -3.99 2.01
N MET A 36 -12.56 -2.82 1.39
CA MET A 36 -11.98 -2.59 0.07
C MET A 36 -11.36 -1.17 0.10
N GLY A 37 -10.06 -0.96 -0.07
CA GLY A 37 -9.21 -1.49 -1.15
C GLY A 37 -7.71 -1.37 -0.87
N ILE A 38 -7.20 -2.21 0.02
CA ILE A 38 -5.78 -2.65 0.04
C ILE A 38 -5.71 -4.18 -0.22
N GLY A 39 -6.87 -4.83 -0.39
CA GLY A 39 -7.00 -6.27 -0.60
C GLY A 39 -6.78 -6.68 -2.05
N ARG A 40 -5.54 -6.65 -2.51
CA ARG A 40 -4.99 -7.55 -3.54
C ARG A 40 -3.47 -7.43 -3.45
N TYR A 41 -2.81 -8.58 -3.26
CA TYR A 41 -1.36 -8.77 -3.08
C TYR A 41 -0.80 -8.73 -1.65
N ILE A 42 -1.34 -9.53 -0.74
CA ILE A 42 -0.50 -10.10 0.34
C ILE A 42 0.27 -11.28 -0.26
N GLY A 43 1.33 -10.93 -0.97
CA GLY A 43 2.28 -11.85 -1.58
C GLY A 43 3.69 -11.35 -1.33
N ILE A 44 4.19 -11.52 -0.10
CA ILE A 44 5.62 -11.50 0.28
C ILE A 44 6.39 -10.19 0.04
N ALA A 45 5.80 -9.10 -0.45
CA ALA A 45 6.47 -7.80 -0.58
C ALA A 45 5.61 -6.69 0.05
N GLY A 46 5.91 -6.35 1.30
CA GLY A 46 5.16 -5.39 2.11
C GLY A 46 5.23 -5.77 3.59
N PHE A 47 6.43 -5.78 4.15
CA PHE A 47 6.66 -6.06 5.57
C PHE A 47 6.19 -4.84 6.41
N CYS A 48 4.89 -4.71 6.61
CA CYS A 48 4.30 -3.84 7.64
C CYS A 48 3.46 -4.71 8.58
N ALA A 49 4.10 -5.67 9.25
CA ALA A 49 3.54 -6.24 10.48
C ALA A 49 3.78 -5.22 11.60
N VAL A 50 2.82 -4.32 11.80
CA VAL A 50 2.91 -3.28 12.82
C VAL A 50 2.44 -3.88 14.14
N VAL A 51 3.41 -4.25 14.99
CA VAL A 51 3.15 -4.66 16.37
C VAL A 51 3.18 -3.38 17.22
N PHE A 52 2.02 -2.91 17.66
CA PHE A 52 1.92 -1.80 18.60
C PHE A 52 2.12 -2.32 20.03
N LEU A 53 3.20 -1.88 20.69
CA LEU A 53 3.44 -2.12 22.12
C LEU A 53 3.23 -0.81 22.90
N SER A 54 2.37 -0.86 23.92
CA SER A 54 2.18 0.24 24.87
C SER A 54 3.47 0.52 25.67
N PRO A 55 3.73 1.79 26.07
CA PRO A 55 4.93 2.16 26.81
C PRO A 55 4.99 1.50 28.20
N ALA A 56 6.17 0.99 28.51
CA ALA A 56 6.46 0.10 29.63
C ALA A 56 6.30 0.77 31.00
N GLN A 57 5.44 0.20 31.84
CA GLN A 57 5.62 0.27 33.29
C GLN A 57 6.65 -0.80 33.69
N GLY A 58 7.68 -0.39 34.42
CA GLY A 58 8.69 -1.28 34.97
C GLY A 58 8.07 -2.29 35.94
N PHE A 59 7.79 -3.48 35.44
CA PHE A 59 7.43 -4.64 36.25
C PHE A 59 8.55 -5.66 36.19
N ALA A 60 8.82 -6.28 37.33
CA ALA A 60 9.62 -7.49 37.41
C ALA A 60 9.21 -8.45 36.30
N GLN A 61 10.15 -8.80 35.41
CA GLN A 61 9.93 -9.72 34.30
C GLN A 61 9.29 -11.00 34.85
N ALA A 62 7.99 -11.16 34.62
CA ALA A 62 7.37 -12.47 34.72
C ALA A 62 8.15 -13.39 33.77
N LYS A 63 8.46 -14.61 34.23
CA LYS A 63 9.16 -15.64 33.45
C LYS A 63 8.31 -16.06 32.24
N CYS A 64 8.25 -15.23 31.21
CA CYS A 64 7.76 -15.66 29.92
C CYS A 64 8.80 -16.60 29.31
N LYS A 65 8.36 -17.48 28.40
CA LYS A 65 9.31 -18.23 27.58
C LYS A 65 9.90 -17.26 26.55
N ALA A 66 11.12 -16.80 26.80
CA ALA A 66 11.86 -15.96 25.85
C ALA A 66 12.14 -16.76 24.57
N VAL A 67 11.82 -16.17 23.42
CA VAL A 67 12.10 -16.73 22.09
C VAL A 67 13.34 -16.08 21.45
N ALA A 68 13.63 -14.84 21.84
CA ALA A 68 14.87 -14.15 21.51
C ALA A 68 15.19 -13.10 22.57
N THR A 69 16.44 -12.63 22.60
CA THR A 69 16.91 -11.50 23.40
C THR A 69 17.69 -10.56 22.49
N ILE A 70 17.46 -9.25 22.63
CA ILE A 70 18.23 -8.22 21.94
C ILE A 70 18.52 -7.06 22.89
N TYR A 71 19.79 -6.66 23.03
CA TYR A 71 20.24 -5.62 23.99
C TYR A 71 19.71 -5.86 25.42
N GLU A 72 19.82 -7.10 25.91
CA GLU A 72 19.33 -7.54 27.23
C GLU A 72 17.80 -7.45 27.41
N GLN A 73 17.06 -7.22 26.32
CA GLN A 73 15.59 -7.24 26.32
C GLN A 73 15.07 -8.54 25.73
N ASP A 74 14.34 -9.30 26.54
CA ASP A 74 13.68 -10.51 26.08
C ASP A 74 12.46 -10.18 25.23
N ILE A 75 12.27 -10.97 24.18
CA ILE A 75 11.04 -11.08 23.40
C ILE A 75 10.37 -12.40 23.80
N CYS A 76 9.15 -12.32 24.28
CA CYS A 76 8.39 -13.46 24.77
C CYS A 76 7.61 -14.16 23.63
N GLU A 77 7.35 -15.46 23.76
CA GLU A 77 6.44 -16.20 22.85
C GLU A 77 5.05 -15.54 22.75
N THR A 78 4.59 -14.88 23.83
CA THR A 78 3.33 -14.15 23.85
C THR A 78 3.33 -12.91 22.96
N ASP A 79 4.49 -12.30 22.73
CA ASP A 79 4.61 -11.03 21.98
C ASP A 79 4.50 -11.26 20.47
N ILE A 80 4.85 -12.46 20.01
CA ILE A 80 4.80 -12.87 18.61
C ILE A 80 3.53 -13.67 18.26
N ARG A 81 2.71 -13.99 19.26
CA ARG A 81 1.50 -14.78 19.08
C ARG A 81 0.35 -13.88 18.58
N PRO A 82 -0.34 -14.24 17.48
CA PRO A 82 -1.53 -13.51 17.06
C PRO A 82 -2.63 -13.60 18.13
N SER A 83 -3.46 -12.55 18.23
CA SER A 83 -4.68 -12.61 19.04
C SER A 83 -5.61 -13.71 18.52
N LYS A 84 -6.55 -14.21 19.34
CA LYS A 84 -7.47 -15.29 18.90
C LYS A 84 -8.28 -14.91 17.66
N ALA A 85 -8.71 -13.65 17.57
CA ALA A 85 -9.44 -13.14 16.41
C ALA A 85 -8.54 -13.08 15.16
N LEU A 86 -7.30 -12.60 15.32
CA LEU A 86 -6.34 -12.54 14.22
C LEU A 86 -5.90 -13.94 13.77
N GLU A 87 -5.65 -14.86 14.70
CA GLU A 87 -5.34 -16.26 14.40
C GLU A 87 -6.44 -16.90 13.55
N LYS A 88 -7.70 -16.70 13.92
CA LYS A 88 -8.84 -17.18 13.13
C LYS A 88 -8.81 -16.62 11.70
N ASN A 89 -8.63 -15.30 11.55
CA ASN A 89 -8.58 -14.66 10.24
C ASN A 89 -7.41 -15.16 9.37
N ILE A 90 -6.22 -15.35 9.97
CA ILE A 90 -5.05 -15.89 9.26
C ILE A 90 -5.35 -17.31 8.74
N ARG A 91 -5.98 -18.15 9.57
CA ARG A 91 -6.35 -19.52 9.19
C ARG A 91 -7.35 -19.54 8.04
N GLU A 92 -8.43 -18.77 8.13
CA GLU A 92 -9.45 -18.68 7.09
C GLU A 92 -8.86 -18.18 5.75
N TYR A 93 -8.01 -17.15 5.80
CA TYR A 93 -7.33 -16.65 4.60
C TYR A 93 -6.38 -17.69 3.99
N ALA A 94 -5.61 -18.38 4.83
CA ALA A 94 -4.71 -19.44 4.38
C ALA A 94 -5.48 -20.55 3.65
N GLU A 95 -6.63 -21.00 4.20
CA GLU A 95 -7.48 -22.01 3.56
C GLU A 95 -8.00 -21.54 2.20
N GLN A 96 -8.50 -20.30 2.11
CA GLN A 96 -8.97 -19.72 0.85
C GLN A 96 -7.86 -19.61 -0.20
N ALA A 97 -6.63 -19.39 0.24
CA ALA A 97 -5.45 -19.34 -0.62
C ALA A 97 -4.83 -20.73 -0.93
N GLY A 98 -5.41 -21.83 -0.42
CA GLY A 98 -4.88 -23.19 -0.58
C GLY A 98 -3.58 -23.44 0.18
N GLN A 99 -3.30 -22.65 1.21
CA GLN A 99 -2.14 -22.78 2.09
C GLN A 99 -2.51 -23.53 3.39
N LYS A 100 -1.51 -24.16 4.02
CA LYS A 100 -1.71 -24.81 5.32
C LYS A 100 -1.86 -23.74 6.42
N PRO A 101 -2.95 -23.72 7.20
CA PRO A 101 -3.18 -22.70 8.22
C PRO A 101 -2.05 -22.58 9.25
N GLU A 102 -1.49 -23.71 9.68
CA GLU A 102 -0.40 -23.79 10.64
C GLU A 102 0.86 -23.09 10.11
N LYS A 103 1.16 -23.29 8.83
CA LYS A 103 2.29 -22.61 8.19
C LYS A 103 2.08 -21.09 8.15
N ALA A 104 0.88 -20.62 7.87
CA ALA A 104 0.58 -19.18 7.86
C ALA A 104 0.72 -18.56 9.26
N ILE A 105 0.38 -19.30 10.32
CA ILE A 105 0.60 -18.87 11.70
C ILE A 105 2.10 -18.83 12.03
N ASP A 106 2.87 -19.84 11.61
CA ASP A 106 4.32 -19.85 11.83
C ASP A 106 5.01 -18.70 11.07
N ASP A 107 4.61 -18.44 9.82
CA ASP A 107 5.11 -17.33 9.01
C ASP A 107 4.75 -15.96 9.65
N PHE A 108 3.56 -15.84 10.25
CA PHE A 108 3.16 -14.66 11.02
C PHE A 108 4.05 -14.46 12.25
N LYS A 109 4.31 -15.51 13.03
CA LYS A 109 5.16 -15.46 14.22
C LYS A 109 6.60 -15.08 13.87
N MET A 110 7.15 -15.68 12.81
CA MET A 110 8.47 -15.35 12.29
C MET A 110 8.57 -13.87 11.90
N SER A 111 7.55 -13.37 11.18
CA SER A 111 7.48 -11.97 10.75
C SER A 111 7.35 -11.01 11.94
N SER A 112 6.57 -11.39 12.95
CA SER A 112 6.39 -10.62 14.18
C SER A 112 7.68 -10.56 14.99
N LEU A 113 8.40 -11.69 15.11
CA LEU A 113 9.69 -11.71 15.79
C LEU A 113 10.71 -10.83 15.07
N PHE A 114 10.80 -10.92 13.74
CA PHE A 114 11.69 -10.06 12.96
C PHE A 114 11.36 -8.57 13.19
N GLY A 115 10.07 -8.20 13.10
CA GLY A 115 9.63 -6.82 13.34
C GLY A 115 10.03 -6.30 14.71
N LEU A 116 9.88 -7.11 15.77
CA LEU A 116 10.26 -6.74 17.14
C LEU A 116 11.77 -6.60 17.31
N LEU A 117 12.57 -7.51 16.75
CA LEU A 117 14.03 -7.41 16.77
C LEU A 117 14.51 -6.16 16.03
N TRP A 118 13.96 -5.91 14.84
CA TRP A 118 14.27 -4.77 14.00
C TRP A 118 13.92 -3.45 14.69
N GLU A 119 12.71 -3.32 15.24
CA GLU A 119 12.29 -2.13 15.96
C GLU A 119 13.13 -1.87 17.20
N LYS A 120 13.40 -2.90 18.02
CA LYS A 120 14.27 -2.74 19.19
C LYS A 120 15.67 -2.29 18.81
N ALA A 121 16.23 -2.81 17.71
CA ALA A 121 17.51 -2.35 17.20
C ALA A 121 17.50 -0.90 16.72
N LEU A 122 16.47 -0.49 16.00
CA LEU A 122 16.30 0.90 15.56
C LEU A 122 16.18 1.86 16.74
N VAL A 123 15.33 1.53 17.71
CA VAL A 123 15.11 2.37 18.90
C VAL A 123 16.38 2.41 19.76
N HIS A 124 17.12 1.30 19.89
CA HIS A 124 18.40 1.30 20.59
C HIS A 124 19.43 2.23 19.92
N LYS A 125 19.54 2.18 18.59
CA LYS A 125 20.54 2.97 17.85
C LYS A 125 20.17 4.44 17.69
N TYR A 126 18.93 4.74 17.33
CA TYR A 126 18.49 6.08 16.92
C TYR A 126 17.57 6.77 17.93
N GLY A 127 17.10 6.06 18.95
CA GLY A 127 16.09 6.54 19.89
C GLY A 127 14.66 6.46 19.32
N PRO A 128 13.63 6.56 20.19
CA PRO A 128 12.24 6.47 19.77
C PRO A 128 11.81 7.64 18.89
N GLU A 129 12.30 8.85 19.14
CA GLU A 129 11.92 10.08 18.40
C GLU A 129 12.26 10.01 16.90
N ALA A 130 13.32 9.30 16.54
CA ALA A 130 13.74 9.13 15.15
C ALA A 130 12.82 8.18 14.36
N ILE A 131 12.06 7.33 15.05
CA ILE A 131 11.38 6.18 14.46
C ILE A 131 9.86 6.26 14.64
N GLN A 132 9.40 6.63 15.84
CA GLN A 132 7.98 6.69 16.15
C GLN A 132 7.37 7.97 15.57
N PRO A 133 6.16 7.88 14.98
CA PRO A 133 5.40 9.05 14.56
C PRO A 133 5.07 9.97 15.74
N SER A 134 5.10 11.29 15.53
CA SER A 134 4.41 12.23 16.40
C SER A 134 2.92 12.32 16.04
N GLU A 135 2.09 12.79 16.98
CA GLU A 135 0.67 13.07 16.68
C GLU A 135 0.52 14.04 15.49
N ASP A 136 1.32 15.10 15.45
CA ASP A 136 1.28 16.08 14.34
C ASP A 136 1.61 15.44 12.97
N GLU A 137 2.53 14.48 12.92
CA GLU A 137 2.84 13.74 11.68
C GLU A 137 1.69 12.83 11.26
N VAL A 138 1.02 12.19 12.23
CA VAL A 138 -0.14 11.32 12.00
C VAL A 138 -1.33 12.15 11.50
N GLU A 139 -1.64 13.28 12.14
CA GLU A 139 -2.70 14.19 11.69
C GLU A 139 -2.39 14.76 10.29
N SER A 140 -1.14 15.19 10.05
CA SER A 140 -0.72 15.68 8.73
C SER A 140 -0.90 14.62 7.62
N TYR A 141 -0.65 13.34 7.94
CA TYR A 141 -0.91 12.25 7.02
C TYR A 141 -2.41 12.10 6.75
N LEU A 142 -3.24 12.10 7.80
CA LEU A 142 -4.69 11.94 7.68
C LEU A 142 -5.32 13.08 6.88
N ASP A 143 -4.93 14.32 7.15
CA ASP A 143 -5.38 15.50 6.41
C ASP A 143 -5.07 15.36 4.91
N SER A 144 -3.81 15.00 4.58
CA SER A 144 -3.38 14.82 3.19
C SER A 144 -4.12 13.65 2.51
N PHE A 145 -4.37 12.57 3.26
CA PHE A 145 -5.11 11.41 2.78
C PHE A 145 -6.58 11.74 2.49
N HIS A 146 -7.25 12.48 3.39
CA HIS A 146 -8.64 12.90 3.20
C HIS A 146 -8.77 13.93 2.06
N GLU A 147 -7.86 14.90 1.98
CA GLU A 147 -7.81 15.85 0.86
C GLU A 147 -7.66 15.13 -0.49
N ALA A 148 -6.76 14.14 -0.56
CA ALA A 148 -6.56 13.35 -1.77
C ALA A 148 -7.83 12.57 -2.17
N ILE A 149 -8.55 11.98 -1.21
CA ILE A 149 -9.80 11.25 -1.47
C ILE A 149 -10.89 12.20 -1.96
N GLU A 150 -11.10 13.33 -1.28
CA GLU A 150 -12.11 14.32 -1.64
C GLU A 150 -11.84 14.90 -3.02
N HIS A 151 -10.60 15.32 -3.28
CA HIS A 151 -10.20 15.87 -4.58
C HIS A 151 -10.35 14.84 -5.69
N GLN A 152 -9.96 13.58 -5.46
CA GLN A 152 -10.14 12.49 -6.42
C GLN A 152 -11.62 12.21 -6.71
N ASN A 153 -12.51 12.32 -5.72
CA ASN A 153 -13.95 12.23 -5.93
C ASN A 153 -14.45 13.38 -6.82
N GLY A 154 -14.03 14.62 -6.56
CA GLY A 154 -14.35 15.79 -7.40
C GLY A 154 -13.95 15.59 -8.87
N MET A 155 -12.73 15.12 -9.11
CA MET A 155 -12.24 14.79 -10.46
C MET A 155 -13.07 13.69 -11.13
N ASN A 156 -13.51 12.68 -10.39
CA ASN A 156 -14.37 11.63 -10.93
C ASN A 156 -15.77 12.15 -11.30
N VAL A 157 -16.36 13.02 -10.48
CA VAL A 157 -17.64 13.68 -10.79
C VAL A 157 -17.54 14.51 -12.07
N GLU A 158 -16.47 15.32 -12.20
CA GLU A 158 -16.26 16.13 -13.40
C GLU A 158 -16.01 15.27 -14.64
N MET A 159 -15.21 14.20 -14.54
CA MET A 159 -14.96 13.27 -15.65
C MET A 159 -16.25 12.60 -16.12
N SER A 160 -17.08 12.12 -15.20
CA SER A 160 -18.38 11.54 -15.53
C SER A 160 -19.28 12.56 -16.25
N ALA A 161 -19.34 13.80 -15.76
CA ALA A 161 -20.13 14.86 -16.39
C ALA A 161 -19.62 15.21 -17.81
N LEU A 162 -18.29 15.27 -18.00
CA LEU A 162 -17.67 15.48 -19.31
C LEU A 162 -18.08 14.38 -20.30
N ILE A 163 -17.94 13.11 -19.90
CA ILE A 163 -18.26 11.96 -20.76
C ILE A 163 -19.76 11.93 -21.09
N ALA A 164 -20.64 12.21 -20.13
CA ALA A 164 -22.08 12.30 -20.37
C ALA A 164 -22.40 13.36 -21.44
N GLY A 165 -21.82 14.56 -21.32
CA GLY A 165 -22.02 15.63 -22.30
C GLY A 165 -21.45 15.30 -23.69
N LEU A 166 -20.35 14.55 -23.75
CA LEU A 166 -19.77 14.07 -25.02
C LEU A 166 -20.70 13.06 -25.70
N LEU A 167 -21.24 12.09 -24.95
CA LEU A 167 -22.15 11.05 -25.45
C LEU A 167 -23.52 11.61 -25.87
N GLU A 168 -23.96 12.73 -25.28
CA GLU A 168 -25.20 13.42 -25.68
C GLU A 168 -25.03 14.21 -26.99
N LYS A 169 -23.89 14.90 -27.14
CA LYS A 169 -23.65 15.83 -28.27
C LYS A 169 -23.21 15.14 -29.57
N ASN A 170 -22.49 14.02 -29.46
CA ASN A 170 -21.84 13.39 -30.59
C ASN A 170 -22.31 11.94 -30.78
N LYS A 171 -22.22 11.46 -32.01
CA LYS A 171 -22.28 10.03 -32.29
C LYS A 171 -20.85 9.49 -32.27
N TYR A 172 -20.65 8.30 -31.71
CA TYR A 172 -19.35 7.62 -31.71
C TYR A 172 -19.50 6.27 -32.38
N ALA A 173 -18.42 5.80 -33.00
CA ALA A 173 -18.32 4.39 -33.37
C ALA A 173 -18.33 3.53 -32.09
N ASP A 174 -18.78 2.28 -32.20
CA ASP A 174 -18.99 1.42 -31.04
C ASP A 174 -17.73 1.24 -30.19
N SER A 175 -16.54 1.17 -30.82
CA SER A 175 -15.29 0.97 -30.08
C SER A 175 -14.86 2.19 -29.27
N GLU A 176 -15.21 3.38 -29.73
CA GLU A 176 -14.95 4.68 -29.11
C GLU A 176 -15.94 4.90 -27.96
N LYS A 177 -17.21 4.56 -28.20
CA LYS A 177 -18.24 4.54 -27.17
C LYS A 177 -17.87 3.60 -26.02
N GLN A 178 -17.38 2.39 -26.32
CA GLN A 178 -16.93 1.45 -25.28
C GLN A 178 -15.78 2.01 -24.42
N LYS A 179 -14.85 2.78 -25.01
CA LYS A 179 -13.78 3.44 -24.24
C LYS A 179 -14.36 4.48 -23.27
N LEU A 180 -15.31 5.30 -23.74
CA LEU A 180 -15.99 6.30 -22.93
C LEU A 180 -16.81 5.65 -21.80
N ASP A 181 -17.58 4.61 -22.12
CA ASP A 181 -18.38 3.86 -21.16
C ASP A 181 -17.51 3.21 -20.08
N ALA A 182 -16.33 2.68 -20.44
CA ALA A 182 -15.40 2.09 -19.47
C ALA A 182 -14.86 3.13 -18.46
N VAL A 183 -14.50 4.33 -18.94
CA VAL A 183 -14.03 5.41 -18.07
C VAL A 183 -15.17 5.94 -17.20
N MET A 184 -16.36 6.13 -17.76
CA MET A 184 -17.58 6.48 -17.02
C MET A 184 -17.87 5.47 -15.91
N ALA A 185 -17.85 4.18 -16.22
CA ALA A 185 -18.11 3.12 -15.25
C ALA A 185 -17.07 3.13 -14.12
N GLN A 186 -15.80 3.38 -14.43
CA GLN A 186 -14.74 3.53 -13.43
C GLN A 186 -14.99 4.75 -12.53
N SER A 187 -15.25 5.93 -13.09
CA SER A 187 -15.53 7.14 -12.31
C SER A 187 -16.78 6.98 -11.45
N GLN A 188 -17.85 6.40 -11.99
CA GLN A 188 -19.08 6.15 -11.24
C GLN A 188 -18.88 5.15 -10.09
N LYS A 189 -18.07 4.11 -10.30
CA LYS A 189 -17.69 3.17 -9.22
C LYS A 189 -16.96 3.90 -8.09
N SER A 190 -16.01 4.78 -8.41
CA SER A 190 -15.28 5.57 -7.42
C SER A 190 -16.20 6.53 -6.65
N ILE A 191 -17.10 7.23 -7.35
CA ILE A 191 -18.11 8.12 -6.73
C ILE A 191 -19.03 7.33 -5.79
N THR A 192 -19.51 6.16 -6.22
CA THR A 192 -20.35 5.31 -5.38
C THR A 192 -19.61 4.87 -4.13
N MET A 193 -18.35 4.45 -4.24
CA MET A 193 -17.55 4.07 -3.07
C MET A 193 -17.33 5.25 -2.10
N TYR A 194 -17.09 6.45 -2.62
CA TYR A 194 -16.99 7.67 -1.80
C TYR A 194 -18.30 7.95 -1.07
N ASN A 195 -19.43 7.97 -1.78
CA ASN A 195 -20.74 8.22 -1.17
C ASN A 195 -21.13 7.14 -0.14
N MET A 196 -20.73 5.88 -0.37
CA MET A 196 -20.94 4.80 0.58
C MET A 196 -20.14 5.02 1.88
N ARG A 197 -18.91 5.54 1.78
CA ARG A 197 -18.10 5.94 2.94
C ARG A 197 -18.79 7.05 3.73
N GLU A 198 -19.19 8.13 3.07
CA GLU A 198 -19.84 9.29 3.71
C GLU A 198 -21.21 8.96 4.32
N ALA A 199 -21.86 7.88 3.86
CA ALA A 199 -23.16 7.43 4.35
C ALA A 199 -23.07 6.34 5.43
N LEU A 200 -21.87 5.99 5.91
CA LEU A 200 -21.71 5.00 6.97
C LEU A 200 -22.37 5.46 8.28
N PRO A 201 -22.95 4.54 9.07
CA PRO A 201 -23.40 4.86 10.43
C PRO A 201 -22.25 5.39 11.30
N GLU A 202 -22.55 6.25 12.28
CA GLU A 202 -21.55 6.88 13.16
C GLU A 202 -20.58 5.88 13.80
N GLU A 203 -21.08 4.73 14.27
CA GLU A 203 -20.23 3.68 14.86
C GLU A 203 -19.24 3.09 13.85
N SER A 204 -19.69 2.86 12.61
CA SER A 204 -18.83 2.38 11.52
C SER A 204 -17.82 3.43 11.08
N MET A 205 -18.20 4.71 11.10
CA MET A 205 -17.28 5.83 10.85
C MET A 205 -16.16 5.88 11.88
N LYS A 206 -16.48 5.77 13.18
CA LYS A 206 -15.46 5.72 14.24
C LYS A 206 -14.48 4.56 14.08
N GLN A 207 -14.98 3.38 13.72
CA GLN A 207 -14.12 2.22 13.46
C GLN A 207 -13.22 2.44 12.24
N MET A 208 -13.74 3.08 11.20
CA MET A 208 -12.97 3.44 10.01
C MET A 208 -11.89 4.47 10.35
N GLU A 209 -12.21 5.53 11.08
CA GLU A 209 -11.25 6.56 11.54
C GLU A 209 -10.14 5.96 12.41
N GLU A 210 -10.47 5.03 13.33
CA GLU A 210 -9.47 4.32 14.11
C GLU A 210 -8.55 3.46 13.23
N GLY A 211 -9.11 2.82 12.20
CA GLY A 211 -8.35 2.07 11.20
C GLY A 211 -7.43 2.98 10.37
N GLU A 212 -7.93 4.13 9.94
CA GLU A 212 -7.18 5.14 9.19
C GLU A 212 -6.03 5.69 10.03
N ARG A 213 -6.24 5.99 11.32
CA ARG A 213 -5.17 6.41 12.24
C ARG A 213 -4.06 5.37 12.38
N LYS A 214 -4.41 4.09 12.62
CA LYS A 214 -3.41 3.01 12.70
C LYS A 214 -2.62 2.84 11.41
N MET A 215 -3.28 3.02 10.27
CA MET A 215 -2.61 3.03 8.97
C MET A 215 -1.66 4.23 8.85
N ALA A 216 -2.09 5.42 9.24
CA ALA A 216 -1.26 6.63 9.21
C ALA A 216 0.00 6.45 10.09
N GLU A 217 -0.16 5.99 11.33
CA GLU A 217 0.95 5.65 12.24
C GLU A 217 1.94 4.68 11.58
N ALA A 218 1.43 3.61 10.95
CA ALA A 218 2.25 2.62 10.25
C ALA A 218 3.04 3.23 9.08
N MET A 219 2.39 4.05 8.26
CA MET A 219 2.98 4.67 7.07
C MET A 219 4.04 5.69 7.45
N VAL A 220 3.74 6.56 8.42
CA VAL A 220 4.69 7.55 8.95
C VAL A 220 5.90 6.85 9.56
N LYS A 221 5.69 5.84 10.42
CA LYS A 221 6.77 5.05 11.02
C LYS A 221 7.66 4.41 9.95
N SER A 222 7.05 3.76 8.97
CA SER A 222 7.77 3.14 7.85
C SER A 222 8.62 4.15 7.09
N TRP A 223 8.08 5.31 6.75
CA TRP A 223 8.82 6.39 6.10
C TRP A 223 9.98 6.90 6.97
N LYS A 224 9.77 7.13 8.27
CA LYS A 224 10.82 7.59 9.20
C LYS A 224 11.97 6.59 9.32
N ILE A 225 11.67 5.30 9.38
CA ILE A 225 12.69 4.22 9.37
C ILE A 225 13.50 4.27 8.08
N LYS A 226 12.81 4.29 6.93
CA LYS A 226 13.45 4.31 5.61
C LYS A 226 14.32 5.55 5.43
N LYS A 227 13.81 6.74 5.81
CA LYS A 227 14.55 8.01 5.83
C LYS A 227 15.79 7.93 6.72
N THR A 228 15.63 7.46 7.95
CA THR A 228 16.73 7.38 8.92
C THR A 228 17.85 6.49 8.41
N LEU A 229 17.51 5.30 7.92
CA LEU A 229 18.49 4.36 7.39
C LEU A 229 19.13 4.85 6.09
N PHE A 230 18.36 5.44 5.17
CA PHE A 230 18.92 6.00 3.95
C PHE A 230 19.88 7.17 4.22
N LYS A 231 19.56 8.03 5.19
CA LYS A 231 20.44 9.15 5.56
C LYS A 231 21.77 8.68 6.13
N GLU A 232 21.77 7.58 6.89
CA GLU A 232 22.98 7.02 7.50
C GLU A 232 23.82 6.21 6.49
N TYR A 233 23.17 5.36 5.70
CA TYR A 233 23.87 4.34 4.90
C TYR A 233 23.75 4.53 3.38
N GLY A 234 22.78 5.30 2.90
CA GLY A 234 22.53 5.54 1.48
C GLY A 234 22.23 4.27 0.68
N GLY A 235 22.73 4.24 -0.57
CA GLY A 235 22.71 3.07 -1.45
C GLY A 235 21.49 2.98 -2.37
N ARG A 236 21.31 1.81 -2.99
CA ARG A 236 20.31 1.63 -4.05
C ARG A 236 18.89 1.61 -3.50
N VAL A 237 17.99 2.21 -4.27
CA VAL A 237 16.58 2.40 -3.91
C VAL A 237 15.68 1.69 -4.91
N VAL A 238 14.63 1.06 -4.41
CA VAL A 238 13.56 0.46 -5.22
C VAL A 238 12.23 1.17 -4.95
N SER A 239 11.33 1.15 -5.92
CA SER A 239 9.96 1.64 -5.74
C SER A 239 9.03 0.47 -5.44
N GLN A 240 8.37 0.51 -4.28
CA GLN A 240 7.36 -0.46 -3.87
C GLN A 240 6.01 0.23 -3.67
N GLN A 241 4.95 -0.56 -3.47
CA GLN A 241 3.60 -0.02 -3.27
C GLN A 241 3.50 0.95 -2.06
N ALA A 242 4.29 0.70 -1.02
CA ALA A 242 4.37 1.53 0.19
C ALA A 242 5.52 2.56 0.15
N GLY A 243 5.89 3.01 -1.05
CA GLY A 243 6.92 4.03 -1.27
C GLY A 243 8.32 3.47 -1.54
N LEU A 244 9.32 4.32 -1.42
CA LEU A 244 10.70 3.98 -1.75
C LEU A 244 11.37 3.17 -0.64
N GLU A 245 12.24 2.23 -1.00
CA GLU A 245 12.95 1.36 -0.06
C GLU A 245 14.46 1.35 -0.33
N PRO A 246 15.29 1.77 0.66
CA PRO A 246 16.74 1.80 0.52
C PRO A 246 17.34 0.43 0.89
N LEU A 247 17.33 -0.52 -0.05
CA LEU A 247 17.68 -1.92 0.23
C LEU A 247 19.11 -2.10 0.75
N ASP A 248 20.06 -1.32 0.23
CA ASP A 248 21.46 -1.38 0.69
C ASP A 248 21.61 -0.84 2.12
N ALA A 249 20.83 0.18 2.50
CA ALA A 249 20.79 0.68 3.87
C ALA A 249 20.20 -0.36 4.82
N PHE A 250 19.12 -1.05 4.41
CA PHE A 250 18.55 -2.16 5.18
C PHE A 250 19.57 -3.27 5.38
N GLN A 251 20.31 -3.63 4.33
CA GLN A 251 21.32 -4.69 4.40
C GLN A 251 22.47 -4.32 5.33
N THR A 252 22.93 -3.07 5.26
CA THR A 252 24.04 -2.59 6.08
C THR A 252 23.65 -2.58 7.56
N PHE A 253 22.45 -2.08 7.86
CA PHE A 253 21.93 -2.10 9.22
C PHE A 253 21.70 -3.52 9.76
N LEU A 254 21.17 -4.43 8.94
CA LEU A 254 20.99 -5.83 9.32
C LEU A 254 22.32 -6.48 9.71
N LYS A 255 23.37 -6.29 8.88
CA LYS A 255 24.73 -6.78 9.16
C LYS A 255 25.31 -6.18 10.43
N GLU A 256 25.05 -4.89 10.70
CA GLU A 256 25.50 -4.23 11.93
C GLU A 256 24.89 -4.91 13.16
N ILE A 257 23.57 -5.13 13.16
CA ILE A 257 22.86 -5.82 14.24
C ILE A 257 23.43 -7.23 14.48
N GLU A 258 23.65 -8.00 13.39
CA GLU A 258 24.19 -9.35 13.49
C GLU A 258 25.64 -9.35 14.01
N SER A 259 26.48 -8.43 13.52
CA SER A 259 27.90 -8.33 13.90
C SER A 259 28.13 -7.86 15.33
N ALA A 260 27.20 -7.09 15.90
CA ALA A 260 27.27 -6.63 17.28
C ALA A 260 27.09 -7.79 18.28
N GLY A 261 26.62 -8.96 17.84
CA GLY A 261 26.39 -10.12 18.71
C GLY A 261 25.32 -9.90 19.77
N THR A 262 24.44 -8.92 19.57
CA THR A 262 23.45 -8.49 20.56
C THR A 262 22.13 -9.25 20.45
N VAL A 263 21.91 -9.96 19.34
CA VAL A 263 20.74 -10.81 19.10
C VAL A 263 21.05 -12.26 19.47
N THR A 264 20.30 -12.83 20.40
CA THR A 264 20.28 -14.27 20.67
C THR A 264 18.88 -14.81 20.38
N VAL A 265 18.76 -15.79 19.49
CA VAL A 265 17.49 -16.51 19.26
C VAL A 265 17.53 -17.83 20.03
N HIS A 266 16.60 -18.01 20.96
CA HIS A 266 16.59 -19.16 21.88
C HIS A 266 15.79 -20.35 21.36
N ASP A 267 14.75 -20.08 20.57
CA ASP A 267 13.90 -21.13 20.00
C ASP A 267 14.38 -21.52 18.60
N GLU A 268 14.69 -22.81 18.41
CA GLU A 268 15.20 -23.38 17.17
C GLU A 268 14.24 -23.13 15.99
N ALA A 269 12.94 -23.01 16.24
CA ALA A 269 11.95 -22.69 15.22
C ALA A 269 12.18 -21.33 14.54
N TYR A 270 12.87 -20.41 15.21
CA TYR A 270 13.07 -19.03 14.73
C TYR A 270 14.53 -18.68 14.43
N LYS A 271 15.47 -19.64 14.46
CA LYS A 271 16.91 -19.38 14.24
C LYS A 271 17.23 -18.62 12.95
N ASP A 272 16.37 -18.75 11.95
CA ASP A 272 16.52 -18.15 10.61
C ASP A 272 15.77 -16.81 10.48
N VAL A 273 15.27 -16.21 11.58
CA VAL A 273 14.46 -14.99 11.56
C VAL A 273 15.12 -13.84 10.80
N MET A 274 16.43 -13.64 10.98
CA MET A 274 17.19 -12.58 10.32
C MET A 274 17.34 -12.81 8.81
N LYS A 275 17.28 -14.08 8.35
CA LYS A 275 17.32 -14.41 6.91
C LYS A 275 16.07 -13.97 6.16
N THR A 276 14.98 -13.64 6.85
CA THR A 276 13.74 -13.17 6.22
C THR A 276 13.97 -11.89 5.43
N MET A 277 14.67 -10.92 6.03
CA MET A 277 15.00 -9.65 5.38
C MET A 277 16.13 -9.82 4.36
N ASP A 278 17.16 -10.62 4.68
CA ASP A 278 18.24 -10.91 3.73
C ASP A 278 17.69 -11.54 2.43
N SER A 279 16.72 -12.46 2.54
CA SER A 279 16.04 -13.07 1.40
C SER A 279 15.21 -12.06 0.59
N TYR A 280 14.69 -11.01 1.22
CA TYR A 280 13.98 -9.94 0.50
C TYR A 280 14.96 -9.03 -0.24
N ILE A 281 16.03 -8.61 0.43
CA ILE A 281 17.06 -7.72 -0.12
C ILE A 281 17.76 -8.36 -1.32
N ASN A 282 18.08 -9.66 -1.23
CA ASN A 282 18.85 -10.38 -2.25
C ASN A 282 18.01 -10.89 -3.44
N LYS A 283 16.71 -10.58 -3.49
CA LYS A 283 15.89 -10.83 -4.68
C LYS A 283 16.29 -9.91 -5.83
N GLU A 284 15.89 -10.30 -7.04
CA GLU A 284 16.01 -9.41 -8.20
C GLU A 284 15.03 -8.24 -8.03
N HIS A 285 15.55 -7.03 -8.16
CA HIS A 285 14.79 -5.79 -8.05
C HIS A 285 15.11 -4.86 -9.21
N GLU A 286 14.12 -4.08 -9.62
CA GLU A 286 14.32 -2.94 -10.52
C GLU A 286 14.70 -1.71 -9.68
N TYR A 287 15.96 -1.29 -9.80
CA TYR A 287 16.49 -0.15 -9.07
C TYR A 287 16.18 1.17 -9.77
N LEU A 288 15.87 2.18 -8.98
CA LEU A 288 15.78 3.55 -9.47
C LEU A 288 17.17 4.07 -9.85
N PRO A 289 17.28 4.95 -10.87
CA PRO A 289 18.53 5.62 -11.19
C PRO A 289 19.08 6.41 -10.00
N GLU A 290 20.37 6.24 -9.75
CA GLU A 290 21.11 6.99 -8.74
C GLU A 290 21.05 8.51 -9.03
N GLY A 291 20.90 9.32 -7.99
CA GLY A 291 20.77 10.79 -8.13
C GLY A 291 19.50 11.25 -8.84
N SER A 292 18.46 10.39 -8.90
CA SER A 292 17.17 10.84 -9.40
C SER A 292 16.51 11.80 -8.40
N GLU A 293 15.89 12.87 -8.93
CA GLU A 293 15.14 13.86 -8.15
C GLU A 293 14.11 13.22 -7.21
N MET A 294 13.51 12.09 -7.63
CA MET A 294 12.61 11.29 -6.79
C MET A 294 13.28 10.77 -5.52
N ILE A 295 14.51 10.24 -5.60
CA ILE A 295 15.25 9.76 -4.42
C ILE A 295 15.64 10.94 -3.54
N GLU A 296 16.16 12.02 -4.16
CA GLU A 296 16.62 13.21 -3.44
C GLU A 296 15.50 13.88 -2.64
N THR A 297 14.28 13.88 -3.15
CA THR A 297 13.14 14.56 -2.49
C THR A 297 12.39 13.67 -1.51
N TYR A 298 12.25 12.37 -1.80
CA TYR A 298 11.38 11.46 -1.04
C TYR A 298 11.78 11.28 0.43
N PHE A 299 13.08 11.24 0.71
CA PHE A 299 13.56 11.05 2.09
C PHE A 299 13.65 12.37 2.86
N ASP A 300 13.67 13.51 2.19
CA ASP A 300 13.74 14.82 2.84
C ASP A 300 12.35 15.41 3.13
N THR A 301 11.37 15.13 2.28
CA THR A 301 10.00 15.64 2.39
C THR A 301 9.03 14.52 2.78
N PRO A 302 8.05 14.76 3.67
CA PRO A 302 7.05 13.74 4.01
C PRO A 302 6.36 13.20 2.75
N SER A 303 6.39 11.88 2.58
CA SER A 303 5.96 11.26 1.31
C SER A 303 4.45 11.28 1.09
N TRP A 304 3.68 11.70 2.08
CA TRP A 304 2.21 11.75 2.05
C TRP A 304 1.66 13.13 1.66
N VAL A 305 2.51 14.15 1.50
CA VAL A 305 2.05 15.47 1.07
C VAL A 305 1.38 15.32 -0.29
N TYR A 306 0.09 15.65 -0.33
CA TYR A 306 -0.70 15.55 -1.55
C TYR A 306 -0.37 16.70 -2.51
N ASP A 307 0.23 16.38 -3.65
CA ASP A 307 0.51 17.36 -4.71
C ASP A 307 -0.74 17.56 -5.58
N LYS A 308 -1.60 18.48 -5.13
CA LYS A 308 -2.84 18.84 -5.83
C LYS A 308 -2.58 19.37 -7.24
N ASP A 309 -1.56 20.20 -7.44
CA ASP A 309 -1.22 20.77 -8.74
C ASP A 309 -0.79 19.69 -9.74
N ALA A 310 0.00 18.71 -9.31
CA ALA A 310 0.37 17.58 -10.15
C ALA A 310 -0.85 16.71 -10.49
N ALA A 311 -1.75 16.48 -9.52
CA ALA A 311 -2.99 15.75 -9.75
C ALA A 311 -3.90 16.47 -10.77
N GLU A 312 -4.09 17.79 -10.63
CA GLU A 312 -4.88 18.60 -11.57
C GLU A 312 -4.27 18.58 -12.98
N LYS A 313 -2.94 18.73 -13.12
CA LYS A 313 -2.27 18.63 -14.43
C LYS A 313 -2.46 17.26 -15.08
N ALA A 314 -2.37 16.18 -14.31
CA ALA A 314 -2.61 14.83 -14.81
C ALA A 314 -4.08 14.65 -15.24
N PHE A 315 -5.00 15.21 -14.47
CA PHE A 315 -6.43 15.18 -14.76
C PHE A 315 -6.80 15.98 -16.02
N GLU A 316 -6.27 17.20 -16.19
CA GLU A 316 -6.44 17.97 -17.43
C GLU A 316 -5.96 17.21 -18.65
N LYS A 317 -4.79 16.57 -18.57
CA LYS A 317 -4.28 15.72 -19.65
C LYS A 317 -5.24 14.57 -19.97
N GLN A 318 -5.84 13.96 -18.95
CA GLN A 318 -6.83 12.90 -19.15
C GLN A 318 -8.10 13.45 -19.80
N LYS A 319 -8.59 14.63 -19.39
CA LYS A 319 -9.74 15.29 -20.02
C LYS A 319 -9.50 15.57 -21.49
N GLU A 320 -8.32 16.09 -21.83
CA GLU A 320 -7.95 16.33 -23.24
C GLU A 320 -7.87 15.04 -24.05
N ALA A 321 -7.33 13.96 -23.47
CA ALA A 321 -7.30 12.65 -24.12
C ALA A 321 -8.72 12.10 -24.39
N ILE A 322 -9.67 12.32 -23.46
CA ILE A 322 -11.08 11.92 -23.63
C ILE A 322 -11.77 12.76 -24.70
N LYS A 323 -11.57 14.08 -24.72
CA LYS A 323 -12.12 14.99 -25.76
C LYS A 323 -11.59 14.67 -27.16
N ALA A 324 -10.36 14.14 -27.26
CA ALA A 324 -9.73 13.78 -28.52
C ALA A 324 -10.24 12.45 -29.13
N ILE A 325 -11.14 11.72 -28.44
CA ILE A 325 -11.76 10.52 -28.99
C ILE A 325 -12.65 10.92 -30.18
N PRO A 326 -12.43 10.36 -31.38
CA PRO A 326 -13.11 10.84 -32.58
C PRO A 326 -14.61 10.49 -32.55
N ALA A 327 -15.44 11.49 -32.81
CA ALA A 327 -16.85 11.27 -33.13
C ALA A 327 -16.95 10.53 -34.49
N ALA A 328 -17.98 9.70 -34.64
CA ALA A 328 -18.33 9.11 -35.93
C ALA A 328 -18.67 10.24 -36.92
N GLU A 329 -18.04 10.20 -38.09
CA GLU A 329 -18.46 11.09 -39.18
C GLU A 329 -19.95 10.86 -39.47
N PRO A 330 -20.74 11.92 -39.70
CA PRO A 330 -22.07 11.74 -40.24
C PRO A 330 -21.93 10.94 -41.52
N ALA A 331 -22.57 9.77 -41.59
CA ALA A 331 -22.57 8.94 -42.79
C ALA A 331 -22.93 9.86 -43.96
N ALA A 332 -21.98 10.09 -44.87
CA ALA A 332 -22.21 10.92 -46.03
C ALA A 332 -23.50 10.40 -46.68
N GLU A 333 -24.53 11.25 -46.73
CA GLU A 333 -25.81 10.89 -47.32
C GLU A 333 -25.50 10.30 -48.69
N ALA A 334 -25.73 8.99 -48.81
CA ALA A 334 -25.47 8.26 -50.05
C ALA A 334 -26.39 8.90 -51.08
N GLY A 335 -25.81 9.80 -51.89
CA GLY A 335 -26.54 10.58 -52.87
C GLY A 335 -27.40 9.64 -53.69
N GLU A 336 -28.71 9.83 -53.61
CA GLU A 336 -29.71 9.25 -54.50
C GLU A 336 -29.20 9.43 -55.93
N LYS A 337 -28.69 8.36 -56.54
CA LYS A 337 -28.58 8.25 -57.99
C LYS A 337 -30.02 8.21 -58.50
N LYS A 338 -30.56 9.36 -58.86
CA LYS A 338 -31.71 9.45 -59.76
C LYS A 338 -31.28 8.92 -61.12
N GLU A 339 -31.77 7.75 -61.48
CA GLU A 339 -31.80 7.24 -62.86
C GLU A 339 -32.83 8.00 -63.71
#